data_AF-A0A1G8U8C8-F1
#
_entry.id   AF-A0A1G8U8C8-F1
#
_cell.length_a   1.000
_cell.length_b   1.000
_cell.length_c   1.000
_cell.angle_alpha   90.00
_cell.angle_beta   90.00
_cell.angle_gamma   90.00
#
_symmetry.space_group_name_H-M   'P 1'
#
loop_
_entity.id
_entity.type
_entity.pdbx_description
1 polymer ?
#
loop_
_entity_poly.entity_id
_entity_poly.type
_entity_poly.pdbx_seq_one_letter_code
_entity_poly.pdbx_strand_id
1 'polypeptide(L)'
;MPWDTQDYPDSLKNLDTAEKKKAITIANAMLDEGYSENQAIPIATEQAKEWYDNASENDINKVKQMTDEELRTRDEENPQNNRPKLLEKGEHVISHEDGWAVKAQDAKQPSDVFRKKEDAINRAKEIAGNKGTNVIIHKKDGSIQENISYNK
;
A
#
# COMPACT_ATOMS: atom_id res chain seq x y z
N MET A 1 -2.69 2.62 -14.83
CA MET A 1 -2.13 3.99 -14.96
C MET A 1 -2.33 4.68 -13.62
N PRO A 2 -1.42 5.55 -13.18
CA PRO A 2 -1.58 6.29 -11.93
C PRO A 2 -2.70 7.34 -12.05
N TRP A 3 -3.43 7.57 -10.98
CA TRP A 3 -4.52 8.57 -10.88
C TRP A 3 -3.99 9.99 -10.69
N ASP A 4 -4.83 10.97 -10.98
CA ASP A 4 -4.57 12.41 -10.83
C ASP A 4 -5.87 13.19 -10.54
N THR A 5 -5.86 14.53 -10.59
CA THR A 5 -7.07 15.32 -10.27
C THR A 5 -8.17 15.28 -11.34
N GLN A 6 -7.90 14.74 -12.53
CA GLN A 6 -8.84 14.58 -13.64
C GLN A 6 -9.31 13.13 -13.81
N ASP A 7 -8.43 12.16 -13.54
CA ASP A 7 -8.70 10.73 -13.64
C ASP A 7 -8.47 10.04 -12.29
N TYR A 8 -9.55 9.90 -11.52
CA TYR A 8 -9.52 9.30 -10.18
C TYR A 8 -10.81 8.51 -9.87
N PRO A 9 -10.79 7.60 -8.88
CA PRO A 9 -11.96 6.79 -8.52
C PRO A 9 -13.12 7.61 -7.96
N ASP A 10 -14.34 7.26 -8.34
CA ASP A 10 -15.58 7.92 -7.90
C ASP A 10 -15.73 8.05 -6.37
N SER A 11 -15.13 7.14 -5.60
CA SER A 11 -15.14 7.19 -4.14
C SER A 11 -14.45 8.43 -3.57
N LEU A 12 -13.51 9.04 -4.31
CA LEU A 12 -12.76 10.21 -3.85
C LEU A 12 -13.44 11.54 -4.21
N LYS A 13 -14.50 11.53 -5.03
CA LYS A 13 -15.06 12.78 -5.62
C LYS A 13 -15.50 13.83 -4.60
N ASN A 14 -15.98 13.40 -3.45
CA ASN A 14 -16.54 14.25 -2.39
C ASN A 14 -15.54 14.65 -1.30
N LEU A 15 -14.26 14.26 -1.41
CA LEU A 15 -13.22 14.62 -0.44
C LEU A 15 -12.71 16.05 -0.67
N ASP A 16 -12.16 16.68 0.38
CA ASP A 16 -11.45 17.96 0.26
C ASP A 16 -10.29 17.84 -0.73
N THR A 17 -9.89 18.94 -1.39
CA THR A 17 -8.82 18.89 -2.38
C THR A 17 -7.51 18.31 -1.83
N ALA A 18 -7.13 18.65 -0.59
CA ALA A 18 -5.88 18.12 -0.03
C ALA A 18 -6.00 16.64 0.32
N GLU A 19 -7.13 16.24 0.93
CA GLU A 19 -7.42 14.85 1.29
C GLU A 19 -7.47 13.97 0.02
N LYS A 20 -8.16 14.44 -1.03
CA LYS A 20 -8.23 13.76 -2.34
C LYS A 20 -6.84 13.56 -2.95
N LYS A 21 -6.03 14.62 -3.02
CA LYS A 21 -4.67 14.54 -3.56
C LYS A 21 -3.80 13.59 -2.74
N LYS A 22 -3.90 13.65 -1.41
CA LYS A 22 -3.18 12.72 -0.52
C LYS A 22 -3.63 11.26 -0.76
N ALA A 23 -4.93 11.01 -0.90
CA ALA A 23 -5.46 9.69 -1.21
C ALA A 23 -4.94 9.17 -2.56
N ILE A 24 -4.93 10.02 -3.60
CA ILE A 24 -4.35 9.68 -4.90
C ILE A 24 -2.87 9.31 -4.77
N THR A 25 -2.07 10.14 -4.10
CA THR A 25 -0.63 9.88 -3.88
C THR A 25 -0.40 8.54 -3.19
N ILE A 26 -1.14 8.29 -2.10
CA ILE A 26 -1.01 7.03 -1.35
C ILE A 26 -1.44 5.84 -2.22
N ALA A 27 -2.56 5.95 -2.92
CA ALA A 27 -3.06 4.85 -3.73
C ALA A 27 -2.12 4.53 -4.90
N ASN A 28 -1.61 5.54 -5.59
CA ASN A 28 -0.62 5.35 -6.66
C ASN A 28 0.65 4.66 -6.14
N ALA A 29 1.13 5.06 -4.94
CA ALA A 29 2.24 4.37 -4.30
C ALA A 29 1.90 2.91 -3.98
N MET A 30 0.70 2.62 -3.47
CA MET A 30 0.28 1.23 -3.23
C MET A 30 0.18 0.41 -4.52
N LEU A 31 -0.32 0.99 -5.60
CA LEU A 31 -0.41 0.32 -6.90
C LEU A 31 0.98 -0.01 -7.46
N ASP A 32 1.93 0.92 -7.35
CA ASP A 32 3.33 0.69 -7.75
C ASP A 32 3.98 -0.46 -6.96
N GLU A 33 3.62 -0.57 -5.68
CA GLU A 33 4.06 -1.66 -4.81
C GLU A 33 3.31 -2.99 -5.03
N GLY A 34 2.42 -3.02 -6.02
CA GLY A 34 1.71 -4.20 -6.48
C GLY A 34 0.37 -4.45 -5.80
N TYR A 35 -0.14 -3.55 -4.95
CA TYR A 35 -1.52 -3.67 -4.45
C TYR A 35 -2.53 -3.51 -5.58
N SER A 36 -3.69 -4.14 -5.45
CA SER A 36 -4.80 -3.93 -6.39
C SER A 36 -5.61 -2.69 -6.02
N GLU A 37 -6.32 -2.10 -6.99
CA GLU A 37 -7.11 -0.87 -6.80
C GLU A 37 -8.16 -1.01 -5.68
N ASN A 38 -8.83 -2.16 -5.61
CA ASN A 38 -9.82 -2.46 -4.56
C ASN A 38 -9.22 -2.47 -3.13
N GLN A 39 -7.91 -2.65 -2.98
CA GLN A 39 -7.19 -2.56 -1.71
C GLN A 39 -6.60 -1.18 -1.50
N ALA A 40 -5.99 -0.64 -2.56
CA ALA A 40 -5.30 0.65 -2.53
C ALA A 40 -6.28 1.78 -2.21
N ILE A 41 -7.44 1.84 -2.86
CA ILE A 41 -8.38 2.95 -2.71
C ILE A 41 -8.90 3.10 -1.28
N PRO A 42 -9.46 2.05 -0.63
CA PRO A 42 -10.01 2.21 0.72
C PRO A 42 -8.93 2.55 1.75
N ILE A 43 -7.77 1.87 1.68
CA ILE A 43 -6.65 2.11 2.60
C ILE A 43 -6.10 3.53 2.41
N ALA A 44 -5.91 3.95 1.16
CA ALA A 44 -5.44 5.30 0.85
C ALA A 44 -6.41 6.38 1.32
N THR A 45 -7.71 6.15 1.18
CA THR A 45 -8.74 7.07 1.66
C THR A 45 -8.69 7.20 3.18
N GLU A 46 -8.62 6.07 3.90
CA GLU A 46 -8.52 6.06 5.37
C GLU A 46 -7.26 6.79 5.85
N GLN A 47 -6.10 6.48 5.25
CA GLN A 47 -4.82 7.12 5.60
C GLN A 47 -4.78 8.61 5.24
N ALA A 48 -5.39 9.01 4.12
CA ALA A 48 -5.47 10.42 3.73
C ALA A 48 -6.31 11.24 4.70
N LYS A 49 -7.41 10.67 5.18
CA LYS A 49 -8.26 11.30 6.19
C LYS A 49 -7.54 11.45 7.52
N GLU A 50 -6.90 10.38 8.01
CA GLU A 50 -6.09 10.42 9.23
C GLU A 50 -4.98 11.47 9.13
N TRP A 51 -4.30 11.54 7.98
CA TRP A 51 -3.29 12.57 7.74
C TRP A 51 -3.91 13.97 7.77
N TYR A 52 -5.02 14.21 7.07
CA TYR A 52 -5.66 15.53 7.00
C TYR A 52 -6.09 16.04 8.38
N ASP A 53 -6.64 15.17 9.23
CA ASP A 53 -7.07 15.51 10.59
C ASP A 53 -5.89 15.88 11.52
N ASN A 54 -4.66 15.44 11.22
CA ASN A 54 -3.47 15.65 12.06
C ASN A 54 -2.41 16.57 11.41
N ALA A 55 -2.55 16.92 10.13
CA ALA A 55 -1.56 17.67 9.38
C ALA A 55 -1.54 19.16 9.74
N SER A 56 -0.37 19.77 9.64
CA SER A 56 -0.25 21.23 9.76
C SER A 56 -0.83 21.93 8.53
N GLU A 57 -1.26 23.19 8.68
CA GLU A 57 -1.72 24.00 7.55
C GLU A 57 -0.68 24.08 6.42
N ASN A 58 0.61 24.12 6.79
CA ASN A 58 1.71 24.15 5.82
C ASN A 58 1.75 22.86 5.00
N ASP A 59 1.56 21.69 5.62
CA ASP A 59 1.57 20.41 4.92
C ASP A 59 0.32 20.23 4.05
N ILE A 60 -0.84 20.68 4.55
CA ILE A 60 -2.07 20.76 3.77
C ILE A 60 -1.87 21.63 2.52
N ASN A 61 -1.26 22.82 2.68
CA ASN A 61 -1.01 23.73 1.58
C ASN A 61 -0.03 23.16 0.55
N LYS A 62 1.03 22.47 0.99
CA LYS A 62 1.96 21.76 0.08
C LYS A 62 1.22 20.73 -0.76
N VAL A 63 0.42 19.87 -0.15
CA VAL A 63 -0.35 18.84 -0.89
C VAL A 63 -1.38 19.47 -1.83
N LYS A 64 -2.05 20.56 -1.41
CA LYS A 64 -2.96 21.30 -2.29
C LYS A 64 -2.26 21.84 -3.55
N GLN A 65 -1.00 22.24 -3.43
CA GLN A 65 -0.20 22.79 -4.52
C GLN A 65 0.42 21.73 -5.45
N MET A 66 0.37 20.43 -5.08
CA MET A 66 0.88 19.35 -5.94
C MET A 66 0.20 19.35 -7.31
N THR A 67 0.99 19.23 -8.36
CA THR A 67 0.58 19.14 -9.75
C THR A 67 0.13 17.73 -10.11
N ASP A 68 -0.64 17.58 -11.20
CA ASP A 68 -1.04 16.25 -11.68
C ASP A 68 0.18 15.39 -12.09
N GLU A 69 1.26 16.02 -12.55
CA GLU A 69 2.51 15.31 -12.86
C GLU A 69 3.15 14.74 -11.60
N GLU A 70 3.21 15.51 -10.51
CA GLU A 70 3.69 15.05 -9.20
C GLU A 70 2.79 13.96 -8.58
N LEU A 71 1.48 13.95 -8.90
CA LEU A 71 0.59 12.88 -8.45
C LEU A 71 0.82 11.56 -9.20
N ARG A 72 1.16 11.65 -10.49
CA ARG A 72 1.40 10.48 -11.35
C ARG A 72 2.79 9.90 -11.20
N THR A 73 3.77 10.74 -10.87
CA THR A 73 5.17 10.33 -10.76
C THR A 73 5.48 9.78 -9.38
N ARG A 74 6.25 8.69 -9.33
CA ARG A 74 6.83 8.20 -8.09
C ARG A 74 8.01 9.09 -7.76
N ASP A 75 7.98 9.72 -6.59
CA ASP A 75 9.15 10.43 -6.06
C ASP A 75 10.23 9.39 -5.70
N GLU A 76 11.15 9.13 -6.64
CA GLU A 76 12.26 8.19 -6.47
C GLU A 76 13.36 8.75 -5.56
N GLU A 77 13.45 10.08 -5.44
CA GLU A 77 14.48 10.74 -4.64
C GLU A 77 14.10 10.77 -3.16
N ASN A 78 12.80 10.84 -2.83
CA ASN A 78 12.34 10.82 -1.46
C ASN A 78 11.06 9.99 -1.21
N PRO A 79 11.10 8.67 -1.50
CA PRO A 79 9.93 7.80 -1.39
C PRO A 79 9.39 7.69 0.04
N GLN A 80 10.18 8.03 1.07
CA GLN A 80 9.84 7.87 2.48
C GLN A 80 8.96 9.00 3.04
N ASN A 81 9.08 10.23 2.54
CA ASN A 81 8.33 11.37 3.09
C ASN A 81 6.81 11.27 2.85
N ASN A 82 6.37 10.43 1.91
CA ASN A 82 4.96 10.22 1.58
C ASN A 82 4.54 8.75 1.56
N ARG A 83 5.44 7.81 1.89
CA ARG A 83 5.10 6.39 1.98
C ARG A 83 4.19 6.16 3.18
N PRO A 84 3.01 5.52 3.01
CA PRO A 84 2.29 4.97 4.14
C PRO A 84 3.18 4.01 4.92
N LYS A 85 3.12 4.06 6.24
CA LYS A 85 3.84 3.16 7.14
C LYS A 85 3.61 1.67 6.82
N LEU A 86 2.44 1.34 6.28
CA LEU A 86 2.10 -0.01 5.80
C LEU A 86 3.03 -0.52 4.69
N LEU A 87 3.58 0.37 3.86
CA LEU A 87 4.48 -0.02 2.77
C LEU A 87 5.92 -0.27 3.23
N GLU A 88 6.23 0.03 4.50
CA GLU A 88 7.50 -0.36 5.17
C GLU A 88 7.39 -1.74 5.84
N LYS A 89 6.19 -2.31 5.88
CA LYS A 89 5.91 -3.59 6.51
C LYS A 89 6.18 -4.74 5.55
N GLY A 90 6.81 -5.79 6.09
CA GLY A 90 6.98 -7.05 5.38
C GLY A 90 5.66 -7.80 5.16
N GLU A 91 5.70 -8.79 4.28
CA GLU A 91 4.56 -9.64 3.94
C GLU A 91 4.62 -10.97 4.68
N HIS A 92 3.49 -11.41 5.22
CA HIS A 92 3.33 -12.72 5.83
C HIS A 92 2.58 -13.66 4.91
N VAL A 93 3.07 -14.89 4.80
CA VAL A 93 2.34 -16.01 4.18
C VAL A 93 1.85 -16.94 5.28
N ILE A 94 0.56 -16.94 5.53
CA ILE A 94 -0.07 -17.65 6.66
C ILE A 94 -1.13 -18.64 6.19
N SER A 95 -1.40 -19.66 7.01
CA SER A 95 -2.52 -20.57 6.77
C SER A 95 -3.84 -19.81 6.89
N HIS A 96 -4.77 -20.11 6.00
CA HIS A 96 -6.12 -19.55 5.95
C HIS A 96 -7.14 -20.67 5.74
N GLU A 97 -8.42 -20.44 6.09
CA GLU A 97 -9.48 -21.44 5.91
C GLU A 97 -9.62 -21.90 4.44
N ASP A 98 -9.49 -20.96 3.51
CA ASP A 98 -9.53 -21.22 2.06
C ASP A 98 -8.16 -21.53 1.42
N GLY A 99 -7.11 -21.70 2.23
CA GLY A 99 -5.77 -22.06 1.75
C GLY A 99 -4.65 -21.28 2.44
N TRP A 100 -4.04 -20.34 1.71
CA TRP A 100 -2.86 -19.57 2.13
C TRP A 100 -3.07 -18.10 1.82
N ALA A 101 -2.99 -17.28 2.86
CA ALA A 101 -3.16 -15.85 2.74
C ALA A 101 -1.82 -15.13 2.68
N VAL A 102 -1.75 -14.10 1.84
CA VAL A 102 -0.72 -13.05 1.87
C VAL A 102 -1.28 -11.89 2.68
N LYS A 103 -0.47 -11.34 3.58
CA LYS A 103 -0.92 -10.30 4.50
C LYS A 103 0.25 -9.42 4.93
N ALA A 104 0.12 -8.11 4.72
CA ALA A 104 1.09 -7.16 5.24
C ALA A 104 1.14 -7.23 6.78
N GLN A 105 2.35 -7.08 7.34
CA GLN A 105 2.54 -7.11 8.78
C GLN A 105 1.66 -6.05 9.46
N ASP A 106 1.05 -6.43 10.59
CA ASP A 106 0.09 -5.63 11.37
C ASP A 106 -1.24 -5.31 10.66
N ALA A 107 -1.46 -5.73 9.40
CA ALA A 107 -2.73 -5.52 8.72
C ALA A 107 -3.88 -6.25 9.44
N LYS A 108 -5.12 -5.80 9.25
CA LYS A 108 -6.29 -6.51 9.80
C LYS A 108 -6.70 -7.68 8.91
N GLN A 109 -6.72 -7.46 7.61
CA GLN A 109 -7.20 -8.41 6.60
C GLN A 109 -6.05 -8.89 5.69
N PRO A 110 -6.16 -10.08 5.09
CA PRO A 110 -5.23 -10.51 4.06
C PRO A 110 -5.41 -9.67 2.79
N SER A 111 -4.32 -9.50 2.03
CA SER A 111 -4.40 -8.90 0.70
C SER A 111 -5.03 -9.91 -0.26
N ASP A 112 -4.46 -11.10 -0.33
CA ASP A 112 -4.86 -12.14 -1.28
C ASP A 112 -4.92 -13.49 -0.57
N VAL A 113 -5.83 -14.35 -1.02
CA VAL A 113 -5.93 -15.74 -0.53
C VAL A 113 -5.82 -16.68 -1.73
N PHE A 114 -4.89 -17.63 -1.62
CA PHE A 114 -4.61 -18.62 -2.64
C PHE A 114 -4.86 -20.01 -2.13
N ARG A 115 -5.30 -20.90 -3.01
CA ARG A 115 -5.46 -22.32 -2.66
C ARG A 115 -4.13 -23.00 -2.35
N LYS A 116 -3.06 -22.63 -3.07
CA LYS A 116 -1.72 -23.22 -2.91
C LYS A 116 -0.78 -22.25 -2.19
N LYS A 117 0.08 -22.83 -1.35
CA LYS A 117 1.11 -22.07 -0.62
C LYS A 117 2.09 -21.39 -1.56
N GLU A 118 2.49 -22.09 -2.61
CA GLU A 118 3.48 -21.60 -3.58
C GLU A 118 3.01 -20.31 -4.27
N ASP A 119 1.73 -20.25 -4.67
CA ASP A 119 1.14 -19.05 -5.27
C ASP A 119 1.16 -17.87 -4.29
N ALA A 120 0.81 -18.11 -3.02
CA ALA A 120 0.90 -17.09 -1.96
C ALA A 120 2.34 -16.64 -1.70
N ILE A 121 3.31 -17.56 -1.71
CA ILE A 121 4.74 -17.22 -1.57
C ILE A 121 5.20 -16.36 -2.73
N ASN A 122 4.88 -16.74 -3.96
CA ASN A 122 5.28 -15.98 -5.15
C ASN A 122 4.70 -14.56 -5.12
N ARG A 123 3.43 -14.44 -4.74
CA ARG A 123 2.78 -13.15 -4.56
C ARG A 123 3.43 -12.30 -3.46
N ALA A 124 3.72 -12.88 -2.30
CA ALA A 124 4.37 -12.16 -1.20
C ALA A 124 5.79 -11.69 -1.59
N LYS A 125 6.54 -12.50 -2.33
CA LYS A 125 7.88 -12.14 -2.85
C LYS A 125 7.84 -10.99 -3.84
N GLU A 126 6.86 -10.98 -4.73
CA GLU A 126 6.63 -9.87 -5.67
C GLU A 126 6.41 -8.56 -4.90
N ILE A 127 5.45 -8.55 -3.98
CA ILE A 127 5.11 -7.36 -3.18
C ILE A 127 6.32 -6.92 -2.34
N ALA A 128 6.94 -7.83 -1.59
CA ALA A 128 8.08 -7.48 -0.73
C ALA A 128 9.31 -7.02 -1.54
N GLY A 129 9.50 -7.57 -2.74
CA GLY A 129 10.55 -7.17 -3.67
C GLY A 129 10.34 -5.74 -4.19
N ASN A 130 9.11 -5.39 -4.59
CA ASN A 130 8.78 -4.01 -4.98
C ASN A 130 9.05 -3.04 -3.83
N LYS A 131 8.71 -3.45 -2.61
CA LYS A 131 8.79 -2.63 -1.41
C LYS A 131 10.20 -2.48 -0.83
N GLY A 132 11.11 -3.40 -1.17
CA GLY A 132 12.38 -3.53 -0.45
C GLY A 132 12.18 -3.92 1.03
N THR A 133 11.26 -4.84 1.30
CA THR A 133 10.94 -5.33 2.66
C THR A 133 11.24 -6.83 2.77
N ASN A 134 10.55 -7.56 3.65
CA ASN A 134 10.79 -8.99 3.85
C ASN A 134 9.51 -9.83 3.71
N VAL A 135 9.66 -11.12 3.45
CA VAL A 135 8.59 -12.12 3.44
C VAL A 135 8.81 -13.09 4.60
N ILE A 136 7.80 -13.25 5.45
CA ILE A 136 7.79 -14.22 6.55
C ILE A 136 6.81 -15.34 6.19
N ILE A 137 7.34 -16.53 5.92
CA ILE A 137 6.55 -17.70 5.53
C ILE A 137 6.27 -18.52 6.78
N HIS A 138 5.00 -18.74 7.08
CA HIS A 138 4.57 -19.58 8.20
C HIS A 138 4.25 -21.01 7.74
N LYS A 139 4.28 -21.97 8.66
CA LYS A 139 3.71 -23.31 8.51
C LYS A 139 2.21 -23.29 8.82
N LYS A 140 1.52 -24.41 8.59
CA LYS A 140 0.08 -24.57 8.92
C LYS A 140 -0.22 -24.37 10.41
N ASP A 141 0.73 -24.70 11.28
CA ASP A 141 0.62 -24.52 12.73
C ASP A 141 0.94 -23.07 13.19
N GLY A 142 1.22 -22.16 12.26
CA GLY A 142 1.55 -20.76 12.55
C GLY A 142 3.03 -20.49 12.87
N SER A 143 3.86 -21.53 13.07
CA SER A 143 5.30 -21.35 13.30
C SER A 143 6.00 -20.80 12.06
N ILE A 144 7.07 -20.03 12.26
CA ILE A 144 7.86 -19.48 11.15
C ILE A 144 8.62 -20.63 10.46
N GLN A 145 8.47 -20.72 9.14
CA GLN A 145 9.22 -21.62 8.28
C GLN A 145 10.47 -20.94 7.73
N GLU A 146 10.32 -19.72 7.21
CA GLU A 146 11.37 -19.02 6.46
C GLU A 146 11.16 -17.50 6.53
N ASN A 147 12.24 -16.72 6.45
CA ASN A 147 12.21 -15.27 6.34
C ASN A 147 13.17 -14.84 5.20
N ILE A 148 12.67 -14.07 4.25
CA ILE A 148 13.38 -13.65 3.04
C ILE A 148 13.39 -12.13 2.99
N SER A 149 14.56 -11.51 3.01
CA SER A 149 14.70 -10.04 2.97
C SER A 149 15.07 -9.54 1.57
N TYR A 150 14.49 -8.42 1.19
CA TYR A 150 14.79 -7.64 -0.01
C TYR A 150 15.28 -6.26 0.42
N ASN A 151 16.25 -5.72 -0.31
CA ASN A 151 16.73 -4.34 -0.14
C ASN A 151 16.60 -3.63 -1.49
N LYS A 152 16.20 -2.36 -1.46
CA LYS A 152 16.05 -1.50 -2.64
C LYS A 152 17.11 -0.41 -2.62
#